data_AF-A0A810N4C2-F1
#
_entry.id   AF-A0A810N4C2-F1
#
_cell.length_a   1.000
_cell.length_b   1.000
_cell.length_c   1.000
_cell.angle_alpha   90.00
_cell.angle_beta   90.00
_cell.angle_gamma   90.00
#
_symmetry.space_group_name_H-M   'P 1'
#
loop_
_entity.id
_entity.type
_entity.pdbx_description
1 polymer ?
#
loop_
_entity_poly.entity_id
_entity_poly.type
_entity_poly.pdbx_seq_one_letter_code
_entity_poly.pdbx_strand_id
1 'polypeptide(L)'
;MATTYRVARQTARWCRFAAVTVDVVASSQHEVVGTPDRGYADRLREAELGAWHALRALPAGSGPRQVIIRNIVATDADTNIGDIHEAAARAVWQAVDVAPRPAYVGFGDPELVDLWLRDRIGLRLTAVTEARHWYDGRRGPDADGLLHMWLHFERGAPTKLHGRGDELLLSVEEPYAAYDMDEYGDVRVGPAEAPDLLAGIVGARLDDAAVILGPFDDPVCAGLRLRLGGAEFTIATYGDEWTLARSDLPGGAG
;
A
#
# COMPACT_ATOMS: atom_id res chain seq x y z
N MET A 1 -11.35 25.51 10.63
CA MET A 1 -12.70 24.91 10.69
C MET A 1 -12.47 23.43 10.70
N ALA A 2 -13.05 22.73 11.67
CA ALA A 2 -12.79 21.32 11.85
C ALA A 2 -13.57 20.52 10.80
N THR A 3 -12.86 19.71 10.04
CA THR A 3 -13.40 18.82 9.02
C THR A 3 -13.13 17.39 9.44
N THR A 4 -14.16 16.56 9.40
CA THR A 4 -14.04 15.13 9.68
C THR A 4 -14.36 14.35 8.43
N TYR A 5 -13.48 13.41 8.09
CA TYR A 5 -13.79 12.41 7.07
C TYR A 5 -13.81 11.02 7.70
N ARG A 6 -14.72 10.19 7.20
CA ARG A 6 -14.94 8.83 7.67
C ARG A 6 -14.80 7.85 6.51
N VAL A 7 -13.85 6.95 6.63
CA VAL A 7 -13.81 5.70 5.86
C VAL A 7 -14.75 4.72 6.58
N ALA A 8 -15.82 4.33 5.89
CA ALA A 8 -16.73 3.28 6.33
C ALA A 8 -16.96 2.33 5.14
N ARG A 9 -16.18 1.25 5.08
CA ARG A 9 -16.30 0.24 4.02
C ARG A 9 -16.72 -1.08 4.65
N GLN A 10 -17.90 -1.56 4.28
CA GLN A 10 -18.35 -2.91 4.60
C GLN A 10 -17.99 -3.81 3.41
N THR A 11 -17.16 -4.82 3.66
CA THR A 11 -16.98 -5.93 2.71
C THR A 11 -17.89 -7.08 3.12
N ALA A 12 -17.99 -8.13 2.31
CA ALA A 12 -18.81 -9.30 2.62
C ALA A 12 -18.43 -10.00 3.94
N ARG A 13 -17.27 -9.67 4.55
CA ARG A 13 -16.75 -10.32 5.76
C ARG A 13 -16.25 -9.36 6.86
N TRP A 14 -16.04 -8.07 6.57
CA TRP A 14 -15.33 -7.14 7.46
C TRP A 14 -15.99 -5.75 7.43
N CYS A 15 -15.87 -5.00 8.53
CA CYS A 15 -16.26 -3.58 8.60
C CYS A 15 -15.03 -2.74 8.92
N ARG A 16 -14.52 -1.97 7.94
CA ARG A 16 -13.42 -1.02 8.16
C ARG A 16 -13.99 0.31 8.64
N PHE A 17 -13.43 0.85 9.71
CA PHE A 17 -13.83 2.15 10.25
C PHE A 17 -12.61 2.97 10.64
N ALA A 18 -12.36 4.05 9.91
CA ALA A 18 -11.46 5.12 10.34
C ALA A 18 -12.19 6.46 10.19
N ALA A 19 -12.08 7.32 11.20
CA ALA A 19 -12.55 8.68 11.18
C ALA A 19 -11.42 9.59 11.68
N VAL A 20 -11.02 10.55 10.85
CA VAL A 20 -9.99 11.53 11.22
C VAL A 20 -10.61 12.92 11.14
N THR A 21 -10.43 13.69 12.22
CA THR A 21 -10.83 15.09 12.30
C THR A 21 -9.60 15.97 12.23
N VAL A 22 -9.59 16.93 11.31
CA VAL A 22 -8.51 17.90 11.12
C VAL A 22 -9.03 19.33 11.16
N ASP A 23 -8.20 20.27 11.61
CA ASP A 23 -8.31 21.68 11.24
C ASP A 23 -7.26 21.99 10.19
N VAL A 24 -7.62 22.76 9.16
CA VAL A 24 -6.65 23.28 8.19
C VAL A 24 -6.67 24.80 8.23
N VAL A 25 -5.50 25.41 8.39
CA VAL A 25 -5.31 26.87 8.45
C VAL A 25 -4.20 27.30 7.49
N ALA A 26 -4.24 28.57 7.07
CA ALA A 26 -3.14 29.15 6.31
C ALA A 26 -1.88 29.22 7.18
N SER A 27 -0.71 28.95 6.59
CA SER A 27 0.58 28.98 7.28
C SER A 27 1.66 29.56 6.38
N SER A 28 2.84 29.86 6.92
CA SER A 28 4.02 30.26 6.15
C SER A 28 4.71 29.09 5.46
N GLN A 29 4.50 27.87 5.95
CA GLN A 29 5.01 26.62 5.40
C GLN A 29 3.99 25.51 5.55
N HIS A 30 4.11 24.46 4.75
CA HIS A 30 3.34 23.25 5.01
C HIS A 30 3.79 22.64 6.34
N GLU A 31 2.82 22.30 7.18
CA GLU A 31 3.07 21.71 8.49
C GLU A 31 1.92 20.79 8.86
N VAL A 32 2.23 19.70 9.55
CA VAL A 32 1.23 18.82 10.15
C VAL A 32 1.55 18.70 11.62
N VAL A 33 0.56 18.99 12.46
CA VAL A 33 0.67 18.94 13.92
C VAL A 33 -0.34 17.92 14.44
N GLY A 34 0.17 16.83 15.00
CA GLY A 34 -0.62 15.87 15.74
C GLY A 34 -0.83 16.30 17.19
N THR A 35 -2.06 16.23 17.68
CA THR A 35 -2.28 16.26 19.14
C THR A 35 -2.12 14.82 19.65
N PRO A 36 -1.18 14.51 20.57
CA PRO A 36 -0.96 13.15 21.03
C PRO A 36 -2.22 12.61 21.72
N ASP A 37 -2.84 11.62 21.09
CA ASP A 37 -3.88 10.84 21.74
C ASP A 37 -3.22 9.75 22.60
N ARG A 38 -3.63 9.64 23.87
CA ARG A 38 -2.99 8.74 24.83
C ARG A 38 -3.30 7.30 24.46
N GLY A 39 -2.34 6.63 23.81
CA GLY A 39 -2.38 5.18 23.56
C GLY A 39 -2.28 4.75 22.09
N TYR A 40 -2.17 5.69 21.15
CA TYR A 40 -2.23 5.38 19.71
C TYR A 40 -1.20 6.15 18.87
N ALA A 41 0.08 6.11 19.25
CA ALA A 41 1.16 6.81 18.54
C ALA A 41 1.23 6.45 17.04
N ASP A 42 1.06 5.16 16.71
CA ASP A 42 1.11 4.68 15.32
C ASP A 42 -0.06 5.23 14.49
N ARG A 43 -1.24 5.36 15.08
CA ARG A 43 -2.41 5.97 14.40
C ARG A 43 -2.19 7.44 14.13
N LEU A 44 -1.61 8.15 15.09
CA LEU A 44 -1.27 9.56 14.92
C LEU A 44 -0.29 9.73 13.79
N ARG A 45 0.77 8.92 13.77
CA ARG A 45 1.75 8.92 12.68
C ARG A 45 1.06 8.72 11.33
N GLU A 46 0.12 7.81 11.25
CA GLU A 46 -0.58 7.49 10.00
C GLU A 46 -1.48 8.61 9.53
N ALA A 47 -2.19 9.25 10.46
CA ALA A 47 -2.96 10.43 10.14
C ALA A 47 -2.05 11.59 9.69
N GLU A 48 -0.85 11.73 10.29
CA GLU A 48 0.14 12.73 9.87
C GLU A 48 0.63 12.49 8.45
N LEU A 49 0.97 11.23 8.11
CA LEU A 49 1.37 10.84 6.77
C LEU A 49 0.26 11.11 5.76
N GLY A 50 -1.00 10.79 6.10
CA GLY A 50 -2.16 11.09 5.25
C GLY A 50 -2.37 12.58 5.03
N ALA A 51 -2.20 13.39 6.08
CA ALA A 51 -2.26 14.84 5.97
C ALA A 51 -1.14 15.39 5.09
N TRP A 52 0.10 14.91 5.24
CA TRP A 52 1.23 15.30 4.40
C TRP A 52 1.02 14.91 2.95
N HIS A 53 0.53 13.70 2.68
CA HIS A 53 0.15 13.26 1.34
C HIS A 53 -0.85 14.24 0.70
N ALA A 54 -1.88 14.65 1.45
CA ALA A 54 -2.86 15.61 0.96
C ALA A 54 -2.25 16.99 0.67
N LEU A 55 -1.35 17.48 1.53
CA LEU A 55 -0.65 18.76 1.35
C LEU A 55 0.24 18.75 0.10
N ARG A 56 1.01 17.67 -0.13
CA ARG A 56 1.87 17.52 -1.32
C ARG A 56 1.07 17.46 -2.61
N ALA A 57 -0.17 16.96 -2.55
CA ALA A 57 -1.05 16.83 -3.70
C ALA A 57 -1.88 18.08 -4.03
N LEU A 58 -1.73 19.18 -3.27
CA LEU A 58 -2.50 20.40 -3.50
C LEU A 58 -2.16 21.05 -4.85
N PRO A 59 -3.15 21.66 -5.54
CA PRO A 59 -2.88 22.42 -6.76
C PRO A 59 -1.86 23.54 -6.52
N ALA A 60 -1.02 23.80 -7.52
CA ALA A 60 -0.11 24.94 -7.51
C ALA A 60 -0.90 26.24 -7.24
N GLY A 61 -0.40 27.07 -6.32
CA GLY A 61 -1.07 28.30 -5.90
C GLY A 61 -2.02 28.17 -4.71
N SER A 62 -2.24 26.97 -4.17
CA SER A 62 -3.11 26.75 -2.98
C SER A 62 -2.56 27.39 -1.69
N GLY A 63 -1.28 27.79 -1.70
CA GLY A 63 -0.55 28.36 -0.59
C GLY A 63 -0.19 27.34 0.50
N PRO A 64 0.83 27.64 1.34
CA PRO A 64 1.18 26.79 2.46
C PRO A 64 0.05 26.69 3.48
N ARG A 65 -0.11 25.50 4.07
CA ARG A 65 -1.17 25.17 5.02
C ARG A 65 -0.62 24.40 6.21
N GLN A 66 -1.11 24.72 7.40
CA GLN A 66 -0.92 23.90 8.59
C GLN A 66 -2.16 23.02 8.79
N VAL A 67 -1.95 21.72 8.98
CA VAL A 67 -2.99 20.75 9.33
C VAL A 67 -2.82 20.38 10.80
N ILE A 68 -3.88 20.48 11.58
CA ILE A 68 -3.91 20.08 12.99
C ILE A 68 -4.82 18.87 13.12
N ILE A 69 -4.25 17.71 13.46
CA ILE A 69 -5.03 16.49 13.70
C ILE A 69 -5.63 16.55 15.10
N ARG A 70 -6.95 16.62 15.15
CA ARG A 70 -7.73 16.81 16.39
C ARG A 70 -8.14 15.50 17.04
N ASN A 71 -8.52 14.55 16.22
CA ASN A 71 -9.09 13.29 16.69
C ASN A 71 -8.90 12.19 15.65
N ILE A 72 -8.68 10.97 16.12
CA ILE A 72 -8.58 9.77 15.31
C ILE A 72 -9.42 8.70 15.98
N VAL A 73 -10.47 8.27 15.32
CA VAL A 73 -11.33 7.17 15.77
C VAL A 73 -11.17 6.03 14.79
N ALA A 74 -10.67 4.90 15.27
CA ALA A 74 -10.51 3.69 14.48
C ALA A 74 -10.96 2.48 15.30
N THR A 75 -11.56 1.48 14.66
CA THR A 75 -11.84 0.20 15.34
C THR A 75 -10.61 -0.70 15.26
N ASP A 76 -10.23 -1.33 16.37
CA ASP A 76 -9.10 -2.28 16.40
C ASP A 76 -9.36 -3.49 15.52
N ALA A 77 -10.63 -3.89 15.38
CA ALA A 77 -11.05 -4.85 14.37
C ALA A 77 -11.04 -4.19 13.01
N ASP A 78 -10.18 -4.70 12.13
CA ASP A 78 -10.25 -4.57 10.68
C ASP A 78 -9.91 -3.21 10.07
N THR A 79 -9.58 -2.20 10.89
CA THR A 79 -9.04 -0.93 10.42
C THR A 79 -7.54 -1.03 10.27
N ASN A 80 -7.06 -0.85 9.05
CA ASN A 80 -5.64 -0.85 8.75
C ASN A 80 -5.07 0.58 8.73
N ILE A 81 -3.74 0.66 8.79
CA ILE A 81 -2.96 1.90 8.69
C ILE A 81 -3.30 2.75 7.45
N GLY A 82 -3.59 2.12 6.31
CA GLY A 82 -4.03 2.78 5.09
C GLY A 82 -5.42 3.44 5.21
N ASP A 83 -6.32 2.91 6.02
CA ASP A 83 -7.66 3.51 6.22
C ASP A 83 -7.55 4.83 7.01
N ILE A 84 -6.65 4.90 8.00
CA ILE A 84 -6.40 6.12 8.77
C ILE A 84 -5.71 7.16 7.89
N HIS A 85 -4.72 6.75 7.09
CA HIS A 85 -4.07 7.61 6.11
C HIS A 85 -5.08 8.19 5.11
N GLU A 86 -5.93 7.34 4.51
CA GLU A 86 -7.00 7.77 3.59
C GLU A 86 -7.94 8.77 4.28
N ALA A 87 -8.39 8.45 5.49
CA ALA A 87 -9.31 9.30 6.23
C ALA A 87 -8.70 10.68 6.50
N ALA A 88 -7.44 10.74 6.91
CA ALA A 88 -6.73 11.99 7.13
C ALA A 88 -6.56 12.80 5.84
N ALA A 89 -6.11 12.16 4.76
CA ALA A 89 -5.91 12.83 3.47
C ALA A 89 -7.22 13.44 2.93
N ARG A 90 -8.31 12.67 3.00
CA ARG A 90 -9.65 13.10 2.58
C ARG A 90 -10.17 14.24 3.46
N ALA A 91 -9.96 14.18 4.77
CA ALA A 91 -10.36 15.26 5.68
C ALA A 91 -9.65 16.58 5.33
N VAL A 92 -8.36 16.52 4.98
CA VAL A 92 -7.59 17.69 4.53
C VAL A 92 -8.12 18.24 3.21
N TRP A 93 -8.25 17.41 2.16
CA TRP A 93 -8.76 17.87 0.86
C TRP A 93 -10.16 18.49 0.96
N GLN A 94 -11.04 17.88 1.76
CA GLN A 94 -12.36 18.42 2.03
C GLN A 94 -12.29 19.77 2.77
N ALA A 95 -11.36 19.94 3.71
CA ALA A 95 -11.20 21.19 4.44
C ALA A 95 -10.69 22.35 3.57
N VAL A 96 -9.97 22.06 2.48
CA VAL A 96 -9.44 23.06 1.55
C VAL A 96 -10.25 23.18 0.25
N ASP A 97 -11.43 22.54 0.19
CA ASP A 97 -12.32 22.53 -0.98
C ASP A 97 -11.63 22.07 -2.28
N VAL A 98 -10.70 21.12 -2.14
CA VAL A 98 -10.09 20.45 -3.28
C VAL A 98 -10.92 19.22 -3.59
N ALA A 99 -11.43 19.14 -4.82
CA ALA A 99 -12.14 17.96 -5.31
C ALA A 99 -11.30 16.73 -4.98
N PRO A 100 -11.84 15.78 -4.19
CA PRO A 100 -11.03 14.67 -3.76
C PRO A 100 -10.63 13.86 -4.99
N ARG A 101 -9.33 13.52 -5.10
CA ARG A 101 -8.85 12.60 -6.12
C ARG A 101 -9.64 11.27 -6.02
N PRO A 102 -9.75 10.46 -7.09
CA PRO A 102 -10.48 9.18 -7.05
C PRO A 102 -10.10 8.35 -5.83
N ALA A 103 -11.04 7.49 -5.38
CA ALA A 103 -10.94 6.65 -4.17
C ALA A 103 -9.49 6.20 -3.95
N TYR A 104 -8.94 6.48 -2.76
CA TYR A 104 -7.57 6.09 -2.44
C TYR A 104 -7.48 4.58 -2.62
N VAL A 105 -6.73 4.17 -3.63
CA VAL A 105 -6.62 2.77 -4.09
C VAL A 105 -5.38 2.09 -3.50
N GLY A 106 -4.66 2.74 -2.60
CA GLY A 106 -3.47 2.21 -1.92
C GLY A 106 -2.52 3.28 -1.40
N PHE A 107 -1.49 2.86 -0.66
CA PHE A 107 -0.35 3.66 -0.19
C PHE A 107 0.94 3.29 -0.92
N GLY A 108 1.72 4.30 -1.29
CA GLY A 108 3.07 4.15 -1.86
C GLY A 108 4.11 5.06 -1.19
N ASP A 109 3.74 5.74 -0.10
CA ASP A 109 4.68 6.52 0.69
C ASP A 109 5.67 5.56 1.37
N PRO A 110 6.99 5.72 1.17
CA PRO A 110 7.98 4.77 1.69
C PRO A 110 7.89 4.52 3.18
N GLU A 111 7.57 5.54 3.98
CA GLU A 111 7.49 5.38 5.43
C GLU A 111 6.27 4.55 5.82
N LEU A 112 5.15 4.74 5.12
CA LEU A 112 3.94 3.95 5.33
C LEU A 112 4.11 2.49 4.89
N VAL A 113 4.81 2.27 3.78
CA VAL A 113 5.16 0.93 3.32
C VAL A 113 6.12 0.24 4.32
N ASP A 114 7.09 0.98 4.88
CA ASP A 114 7.99 0.44 5.92
C ASP A 114 7.22 0.04 7.18
N LEU A 115 6.26 0.86 7.64
CA LEU A 115 5.38 0.50 8.76
C LEU A 115 4.55 -0.75 8.46
N TRP A 116 3.95 -0.81 7.26
CA TRP A 116 3.21 -1.99 6.79
C TRP A 116 4.06 -3.27 6.80
N LEU A 117 5.33 -3.16 6.41
CA LEU A 117 6.30 -4.25 6.42
C LEU A 117 6.65 -4.69 7.85
N ARG A 118 6.92 -3.73 8.75
CA ARG A 118 7.25 -3.99 10.16
C ARG A 118 6.14 -4.78 10.85
N ASP A 119 4.89 -4.44 10.59
CA ASP A 119 3.71 -5.15 11.12
C ASP A 119 3.59 -6.61 10.64
N ARG A 120 4.31 -6.96 9.55
CA ARG A 120 4.32 -8.31 8.97
C ARG A 120 5.56 -9.11 9.31
N ILE A 121 6.58 -8.50 9.91
CA ILE A 121 7.76 -9.23 10.35
C ILE A 121 7.34 -10.34 11.32
N GLY A 122 7.86 -11.54 11.08
CA GLY A 122 7.54 -12.77 11.79
C GLY A 122 6.29 -13.49 11.28
N LEU A 123 5.42 -12.85 10.50
CA LEU A 123 4.23 -13.49 9.94
C LEU A 123 4.59 -14.42 8.78
N ARG A 124 3.85 -15.52 8.67
CA ARG A 124 3.95 -16.44 7.53
C ARG A 124 3.18 -15.90 6.33
N LEU A 125 3.79 -15.89 5.14
CA LEU A 125 3.10 -15.71 3.87
C LEU A 125 2.40 -17.03 3.51
N THR A 126 1.07 -17.08 3.57
CA THR A 126 0.27 -18.30 3.39
C THR A 126 -0.16 -18.54 1.95
N ALA A 127 -0.20 -17.50 1.13
CA ALA A 127 -0.48 -17.59 -0.30
C ALA A 127 0.00 -16.33 -1.04
N VAL A 128 0.17 -16.47 -2.34
CA VAL A 128 0.24 -15.35 -3.28
C VAL A 128 -0.85 -15.59 -4.33
N THR A 129 -1.68 -14.59 -4.59
CA THR A 129 -2.61 -14.58 -5.72
C THR A 129 -2.06 -13.65 -6.79
N GLU A 130 -2.16 -14.02 -8.05
CA GLU A 130 -1.68 -13.24 -9.19
C GLU A 130 -2.85 -12.95 -10.12
N ALA A 131 -2.88 -11.74 -10.68
CA ALA A 131 -3.67 -11.42 -11.86
C ALA A 131 -2.71 -11.34 -13.04
N ARG A 132 -2.94 -12.19 -14.05
CA ARG A 132 -2.06 -12.31 -15.22
C ARG A 132 -2.84 -12.15 -16.50
N HIS A 133 -2.23 -11.45 -17.45
CA HIS A 133 -2.67 -11.37 -18.83
C HIS A 133 -2.34 -12.66 -19.58
N TRP A 134 -3.32 -13.13 -20.34
CA TRP A 134 -3.22 -14.24 -21.27
C TRP A 134 -3.59 -13.76 -22.66
N TYR A 135 -2.76 -14.07 -23.65
CA TYR A 135 -3.04 -13.73 -25.04
C TYR A 135 -2.94 -15.00 -25.90
N ASP A 136 -3.94 -15.23 -26.75
CA ASP A 136 -4.04 -16.43 -27.59
C ASP A 136 -3.88 -17.74 -26.78
N GLY A 137 -4.50 -17.78 -25.60
CA GLY A 137 -4.42 -18.92 -24.68
C GLY A 137 -3.05 -19.17 -24.06
N ARG A 138 -2.09 -18.24 -24.19
CA ARG A 138 -0.74 -18.33 -23.64
C ARG A 138 -0.51 -17.32 -22.53
N ARG A 139 0.29 -17.72 -21.55
CA ARG A 139 0.74 -16.90 -20.42
C ARG A 139 2.21 -16.53 -20.61
N GLY A 140 2.58 -15.31 -20.28
CA GLY A 140 3.98 -14.92 -20.12
C GLY A 140 4.68 -15.70 -18.99
N PRO A 141 6.00 -15.90 -19.05
CA PRO A 141 6.77 -16.50 -17.96
C PRO A 141 7.02 -15.50 -16.81
N ASP A 142 6.95 -15.99 -15.56
CA ASP A 142 7.38 -15.27 -14.35
C ASP A 142 6.79 -13.85 -14.19
N ALA A 143 7.54 -12.77 -14.42
CA ALA A 143 7.00 -11.41 -14.33
C ALA A 143 6.21 -10.95 -15.57
N ASP A 144 6.41 -11.62 -16.72
CA ASP A 144 5.78 -11.24 -17.98
C ASP A 144 4.26 -11.50 -17.95
N GLY A 145 3.49 -10.48 -18.34
CA GLY A 145 2.03 -10.47 -18.24
C GLY A 145 1.48 -10.39 -16.82
N LEU A 146 2.30 -10.20 -15.78
CA LEU A 146 1.82 -9.96 -14.42
C LEU A 146 1.21 -8.55 -14.33
N LEU A 147 -0.03 -8.44 -13.85
CA LEU A 147 -0.73 -7.16 -13.72
C LEU A 147 -0.76 -6.71 -12.25
N HIS A 148 -1.15 -7.61 -11.37
CA HIS A 148 -1.22 -7.40 -9.93
C HIS A 148 -0.85 -8.68 -9.19
N MET A 149 -0.41 -8.54 -7.95
CA MET A 149 -0.26 -9.66 -7.03
C MET A 149 -0.83 -9.29 -5.67
N TRP A 150 -1.32 -10.29 -4.93
CA TRP A 150 -1.79 -10.14 -3.56
C TRP A 150 -0.94 -11.02 -2.66
N LEU A 151 -0.34 -10.42 -1.64
CA LEU A 151 0.37 -11.11 -0.58
C LEU A 151 -0.62 -11.45 0.54
N HIS A 152 -0.77 -12.74 0.84
CA HIS A 152 -1.62 -13.23 1.91
C HIS A 152 -0.74 -13.63 3.09
N PHE A 153 -0.73 -12.84 4.16
CA PHE A 153 -0.07 -13.21 5.41
C PHE A 153 -1.06 -13.94 6.33
N GLU A 154 -0.56 -14.73 7.30
CA GLU A 154 -1.37 -15.52 8.23
C GLU A 154 -2.35 -14.70 9.09
N ARG A 155 -2.24 -13.36 9.07
CA ARG A 155 -3.16 -12.42 9.71
C ARG A 155 -3.51 -11.29 8.75
N GLY A 156 -4.77 -10.86 8.81
CA GLY A 156 -5.29 -9.74 8.04
C GLY A 156 -5.76 -10.10 6.64
N ALA A 157 -6.35 -9.12 5.96
CA ALA A 157 -6.79 -9.25 4.58
C ALA A 157 -5.59 -9.18 3.60
N PRO A 158 -5.74 -9.71 2.38
CA PRO A 158 -4.68 -9.70 1.39
C PRO A 158 -4.24 -8.27 1.06
N THR A 159 -2.94 -8.09 0.80
CA THR A 159 -2.42 -6.80 0.31
C THR A 159 -2.04 -6.94 -1.14
N LYS A 160 -2.78 -6.24 -2.00
CA LYS A 160 -2.45 -6.05 -3.41
C LYS A 160 -1.23 -5.16 -3.55
N LEU A 161 -0.36 -5.54 -4.46
CA LEU A 161 0.72 -4.74 -5.01
C LEU A 161 0.33 -4.35 -6.43
N HIS A 162 0.43 -3.06 -6.72
CA HIS A 162 0.10 -2.46 -8.01
C HIS A 162 1.23 -1.53 -8.44
N GLY A 163 1.90 -1.88 -9.53
CA GLY A 163 2.85 -0.98 -10.19
C GLY A 163 2.11 0.15 -10.90
N ARG A 164 2.58 1.38 -10.70
CA ARG A 164 2.10 2.61 -11.36
C ARG A 164 3.31 3.41 -11.82
N GLY A 165 3.85 3.07 -13.00
CA GLY A 165 5.14 3.61 -13.41
C GLY A 165 6.24 3.11 -12.47
N ASP A 166 7.06 4.04 -11.99
CA ASP A 166 8.15 3.75 -11.05
C ASP A 166 7.70 3.73 -9.57
N GLU A 167 6.38 3.75 -9.32
CA GLU A 167 5.80 3.72 -7.97
C GLU A 167 4.99 2.45 -7.73
N LEU A 168 5.34 1.73 -6.66
CA LEU A 168 4.61 0.60 -6.13
C LEU A 168 3.57 1.08 -5.12
N LEU A 169 2.31 0.79 -5.41
CA LEU A 169 1.18 1.03 -4.53
C LEU A 169 0.74 -0.26 -3.85
N LEU A 170 0.55 -0.20 -2.53
CA LEU A 170 0.02 -1.29 -1.72
C LEU A 170 -1.42 -0.98 -1.32
N SER A 171 -2.31 -1.96 -1.43
CA SER A 171 -3.69 -1.78 -1.00
C SER A 171 -4.28 -3.03 -0.40
N VAL A 172 -5.02 -2.88 0.71
CA VAL A 172 -5.65 -4.03 1.35
C VAL A 172 -6.99 -4.28 0.67
N GLU A 173 -7.03 -5.21 -0.27
CA GLU A 173 -8.23 -5.60 -0.99
C GLU A 173 -8.20 -7.08 -1.37
N GLU A 174 -9.37 -7.67 -1.54
CA GLU A 174 -9.47 -9.04 -2.05
C GLU A 174 -9.11 -9.09 -3.53
N PRO A 175 -8.57 -10.21 -4.04
CA PRO A 175 -8.41 -10.41 -5.47
C PRO A 175 -9.74 -10.26 -6.21
N TYR A 176 -9.70 -9.56 -7.34
CA TYR A 176 -10.86 -9.41 -8.20
C TYR A 176 -11.08 -10.65 -9.08
N ALA A 177 -12.26 -10.72 -9.72
CA ALA A 177 -12.59 -11.82 -10.63
C ALA A 177 -11.83 -11.72 -11.96
N ALA A 178 -11.53 -12.87 -12.57
CA ALA A 178 -11.05 -12.94 -13.95
C ALA A 178 -12.04 -12.26 -14.92
N TYR A 179 -11.52 -11.69 -16.01
CA TYR A 179 -12.34 -11.00 -17.02
C TYR A 179 -11.74 -11.13 -18.42
N ASP A 180 -12.62 -11.04 -19.42
CA ASP A 180 -12.29 -11.07 -20.84
C ASP A 180 -11.91 -9.65 -21.32
N MET A 181 -10.90 -9.55 -22.18
CA MET A 181 -10.42 -8.31 -22.82
C MET A 181 -10.67 -8.31 -24.34
N ASP A 182 -11.62 -9.13 -24.80
CA ASP A 182 -11.99 -9.31 -26.20
C ASP A 182 -10.78 -9.72 -27.07
N GLU A 183 -10.47 -8.93 -28.11
CA GLU A 183 -9.37 -9.21 -29.03
C GLU A 183 -7.98 -9.12 -28.37
N TYR A 184 -7.89 -8.54 -27.17
CA TYR A 184 -6.65 -8.41 -26.42
C TYR A 184 -6.39 -9.58 -25.46
N GLY A 185 -7.24 -10.62 -25.47
CA GLY A 185 -7.06 -11.81 -24.63
C GLY A 185 -7.87 -11.77 -23.34
N ASP A 186 -7.36 -12.34 -22.26
CA ASP A 186 -8.07 -12.43 -20.98
C ASP A 186 -7.16 -12.20 -19.76
N VAL A 187 -7.75 -11.77 -18.65
CA VAL A 187 -7.06 -11.70 -17.35
C VAL A 187 -7.54 -12.83 -16.47
N ARG A 188 -6.62 -13.69 -16.07
CA ARG A 188 -6.87 -14.78 -15.12
C ARG A 188 -6.33 -14.40 -13.76
N VAL A 189 -7.10 -14.72 -12.73
CA VAL A 189 -6.74 -14.48 -11.33
C VAL A 189 -6.73 -15.80 -10.59
N GLY A 190 -5.61 -16.14 -9.96
CA GLY A 190 -5.40 -17.43 -9.33
C GLY A 190 -4.15 -17.46 -8.45
N PRO A 191 -3.88 -18.57 -7.75
CA PRO A 191 -2.67 -18.70 -6.95
C PRO A 191 -1.42 -18.60 -7.84
N ALA A 192 -0.33 -18.10 -7.28
CA ALA A 192 0.99 -18.24 -7.90
C ALA A 192 1.34 -19.73 -7.99
N GLU A 193 1.80 -20.18 -9.16
CA GLU A 193 2.10 -21.57 -9.45
C GLU A 193 3.55 -21.75 -9.91
N ALA A 194 4.15 -22.90 -9.62
CA ALA A 194 5.46 -23.23 -10.17
C ALA A 194 5.39 -23.22 -11.72
N PRO A 195 6.39 -22.66 -12.41
CA PRO A 195 7.72 -22.28 -11.92
C PRO A 195 7.89 -20.82 -11.48
N ASP A 196 6.82 -20.04 -11.28
CA ASP A 196 6.93 -18.60 -11.00
C ASP A 196 7.62 -18.33 -9.65
N LEU A 197 8.45 -17.28 -9.58
CA LEU A 197 9.24 -16.96 -8.38
C LEU A 197 8.36 -16.75 -7.14
N LEU A 198 7.18 -16.14 -7.32
CA LEU A 198 6.24 -15.85 -6.25
C LEU A 198 5.59 -17.10 -5.65
N ALA A 199 5.54 -18.22 -6.38
CA ALA A 199 5.11 -19.49 -5.80
C ALA A 199 6.14 -20.01 -4.78
N GLY A 200 7.43 -19.70 -5.01
CA GLY A 200 8.55 -20.14 -4.17
C GLY A 200 8.63 -19.48 -2.80
N ILE A 201 7.91 -18.37 -2.56
CA ILE A 201 7.86 -17.69 -1.25
C ILE A 201 6.73 -18.17 -0.34
N VAL A 202 5.76 -18.90 -0.91
CA VAL A 202 4.59 -19.36 -0.14
C VAL A 202 5.02 -20.32 0.96
N GLY A 203 4.50 -20.09 2.16
CA GLY A 203 4.82 -20.84 3.36
C GLY A 203 6.01 -20.29 4.14
N ALA A 204 6.80 -19.35 3.62
CA ALA A 204 7.92 -18.76 4.36
C ALA A 204 7.44 -17.72 5.40
N ARG A 205 8.24 -17.52 6.47
CA ARG A 205 8.04 -16.40 7.40
C ARG A 205 8.85 -15.20 6.93
N LEU A 206 8.28 -14.00 7.06
CA LEU A 206 8.97 -12.76 6.74
C LEU A 206 9.95 -12.43 7.87
N ASP A 207 11.23 -12.61 7.62
CA ASP A 207 12.30 -12.48 8.62
C ASP A 207 12.89 -11.07 8.68
N ASP A 208 12.81 -10.33 7.57
CA ASP A 208 13.24 -8.94 7.41
C ASP A 208 12.58 -8.38 6.15
N ALA A 209 12.48 -7.06 6.06
CA ALA A 209 12.04 -6.41 4.85
C ALA A 209 12.55 -4.97 4.77
N ALA A 210 12.62 -4.44 3.55
CA ALA A 210 12.95 -3.04 3.32
C ALA A 210 12.18 -2.50 2.12
N VAL A 211 11.92 -1.20 2.14
CA VAL A 211 11.41 -0.46 0.99
C VAL A 211 12.56 -0.17 0.03
N ILE A 212 12.30 -0.37 -1.26
CA ILE A 212 13.17 0.09 -2.35
C ILE A 212 12.65 1.45 -2.78
N LEU A 213 13.49 2.47 -2.67
CA LEU A 213 13.14 3.82 -3.06
C LEU A 213 13.35 4.02 -4.56
N GLY A 214 12.46 4.79 -5.18
CA GLY A 214 12.61 5.31 -6.54
C GLY A 214 13.71 6.39 -6.63
N PRO A 215 13.73 7.18 -7.73
CA PRO A 215 14.71 8.25 -7.95
C PRO A 215 14.84 9.20 -6.75
N PHE A 216 16.07 9.67 -6.50
CA PHE A 216 16.40 10.45 -5.30
C PHE A 216 15.65 11.78 -5.19
N ASP A 217 15.32 12.39 -6.31
CA ASP A 217 14.65 13.69 -6.42
C ASP A 217 13.14 13.64 -6.11
N ASP A 218 12.53 12.44 -6.16
CA ASP A 218 11.17 12.18 -5.71
C ASP A 218 11.10 10.78 -5.07
N PRO A 219 11.48 10.63 -3.79
CA PRO A 219 11.56 9.33 -3.15
C PRO A 219 10.16 8.72 -2.96
N VAL A 220 9.75 7.91 -3.92
CA VAL A 220 8.55 7.05 -3.88
C VAL A 220 8.93 5.62 -3.52
N CYS A 221 7.98 4.83 -3.03
CA CYS A 221 8.19 3.38 -2.93
C CYS A 221 8.20 2.81 -4.34
N ALA A 222 9.34 2.31 -4.82
CA ALA A 222 9.46 1.67 -6.14
C ALA A 222 9.42 0.13 -6.04
N GLY A 223 9.59 -0.41 -4.83
CA GLY A 223 9.61 -1.85 -4.62
C GLY A 223 9.77 -2.26 -3.16
N LEU A 224 9.80 -3.56 -2.96
CA LEU A 224 10.03 -4.23 -1.68
C LEU A 224 11.18 -5.21 -1.82
N ARG A 225 12.04 -5.26 -0.82
CA ARG A 225 12.96 -6.36 -0.55
C ARG A 225 12.41 -7.15 0.62
N LEU A 226 12.13 -8.43 0.43
CA LEU A 226 11.55 -9.32 1.42
C LEU A 226 12.53 -10.45 1.71
N ARG A 227 12.89 -10.64 2.98
CA ARG A 227 13.66 -11.82 3.40
C ARG A 227 12.71 -12.87 3.95
N LEU A 228 12.63 -14.00 3.26
CA LEU A 228 11.65 -15.05 3.49
C LEU A 228 12.35 -16.40 3.50
N GLY A 229 12.38 -17.08 4.65
CA GLY A 229 12.87 -18.46 4.74
C GLY A 229 14.34 -18.63 4.34
N GLY A 230 15.18 -17.63 4.66
CA GLY A 230 16.61 -17.65 4.35
C GLY A 230 16.99 -17.25 2.92
N ALA A 231 16.02 -16.84 2.09
CA ALA A 231 16.27 -16.21 0.80
C ALA A 231 15.77 -14.76 0.82
N GLU A 232 16.32 -13.94 -0.07
CA GLU A 232 15.89 -12.58 -0.30
C GLU A 232 15.17 -12.50 -1.65
N PHE A 233 14.05 -11.79 -1.65
CA PHE A 233 13.17 -11.61 -2.78
C PHE A 233 12.95 -10.12 -3.03
N THR A 234 13.12 -9.71 -4.27
CA THR A 234 12.85 -8.35 -4.71
C THR A 234 11.58 -8.35 -5.54
N ILE A 235 10.66 -7.45 -5.20
CA ILE A 235 9.45 -7.15 -5.97
C ILE A 235 9.45 -5.66 -6.24
N ALA A 236 9.66 -5.24 -7.47
CA ALA A 236 9.70 -3.82 -7.85
C ALA A 236 8.88 -3.57 -9.11
N THR A 237 8.55 -2.30 -9.32
CA THR A 237 7.97 -1.80 -10.57
C THR A 237 8.97 -0.89 -11.25
N TYR A 238 9.01 -0.95 -12.58
CA TYR A 238 9.81 -0.05 -13.42
C TYR A 238 9.00 0.26 -14.67
N GLY A 239 8.53 1.50 -14.80
CA GLY A 239 7.51 1.83 -15.80
C GLY A 239 6.27 0.95 -15.67
N ASP A 240 5.92 0.23 -16.73
CA ASP A 240 4.75 -0.66 -16.75
C ASP A 240 5.14 -2.14 -16.52
N GLU A 241 6.38 -2.40 -16.10
CA GLU A 241 6.92 -3.76 -15.92
C GLU A 241 7.18 -4.11 -14.46
N TRP A 242 6.95 -5.38 -14.12
CA TRP A 242 7.37 -5.96 -12.85
C TRP A 242 8.80 -6.47 -12.93
N THR A 243 9.59 -6.18 -11.90
CA THR A 243 10.89 -6.80 -11.66
C THR A 243 10.79 -7.73 -10.47
N LEU A 244 10.96 -9.03 -10.72
CA LEU A 244 11.02 -10.07 -9.70
C LEU A 244 12.43 -10.66 -9.67
N ALA A 245 13.02 -10.80 -8.48
CA ALA A 245 14.31 -11.46 -8.33
C ALA A 245 14.38 -12.23 -7.02
N ARG A 246 15.18 -13.29 -7.03
CA ARG A 246 15.54 -14.06 -5.84
C ARG A 246 17.06 -14.14 -5.73
N SER A 247 17.58 -13.89 -4.55
CA SER A 247 18.96 -14.17 -4.16
C SER A 247 18.97 -15.11 -2.96
N ASP A 248 19.75 -16.20 -3.05
CA ASP A 248 20.00 -17.02 -1.88
C ASP A 248 21.00 -16.26 -0.99
N LEU A 249 20.69 -16.18 0.31
CA LEU A 249 21.64 -15.58 1.24
C LEU A 249 22.85 -16.50 1.37
N PRO A 250 24.08 -15.97 1.40
CA PRO A 250 25.26 -16.78 1.63
C PRO A 250 25.05 -17.54 2.95
N GLY A 251 25.02 -18.87 2.86
CA GLY A 251 24.84 -19.74 4.01
C GLY A 251 25.85 -19.35 5.07
N GLY A 252 25.36 -19.01 6.27
CA GLY A 252 26.23 -18.75 7.41
C GLY A 252 27.20 -19.92 7.55
N ALA A 253 28.50 -19.63 7.49
CA ALA A 253 29.51 -20.60 7.86
C ALA A 253 29.19 -21.05 9.29
N GLY A 254 28.79 -22.31 9.43
CA GLY A 254 28.74 -23.01 10.72
C GLY A 254 30.14 -23.26 11.26
#